data_AF-A0A9E2UG92-F1
#
_entry.id   AF-A0A9E2UG92-F1
#
_cell.length_a   1.000
_cell.length_b   1.000
_cell.length_c   1.000
_cell.angle_alpha   90.00
_cell.angle_beta   90.00
_cell.angle_gamma   90.00
#
_symmetry.space_group_name_H-M   'P 1'
#
loop_
_entity.id
_entity.type
_entity.pdbx_description
1 polymer ?
#
loop_
_entity_poly.entity_id
_entity_poly.type
_entity_poly.pdbx_seq_one_letter_code
_entity_poly.pdbx_strand_id
1 'polypeptide(L)'
;MSEQTNIVSFPLTVRGVPSRADPAPTRYEFTEQELAALCRWFSAMKYAFPGTEGVMMVNHQENYSAVGLYNRAGGAPNCLVAKHEVGGIVHFFWSTEFDPPRPISGLSEITDAHIRAIRPPRNEKGWLDPVGWMGVYASRLIATQLQVV
;
A
#
# COMPACT_ATOMS: atom_id res chain seq x y z
N MET A 1 33.70 -7.04 5.60
CA MET A 1 32.61 -7.77 6.29
C MET A 1 31.33 -7.48 5.52
N SER A 2 30.69 -8.51 4.97
CA SER A 2 29.51 -8.35 4.11
C SER A 2 28.31 -7.99 4.99
N GLU A 3 27.87 -6.72 4.96
CA GLU A 3 26.64 -6.27 5.62
C GLU A 3 25.44 -6.90 4.91
N GLN A 4 25.02 -8.07 5.37
CA GLN A 4 23.87 -8.78 4.84
C GLN A 4 22.61 -7.98 5.19
N THR A 5 22.11 -7.23 4.22
CA THR A 5 20.87 -6.46 4.31
C THR A 5 19.72 -7.48 4.29
N ASN A 6 19.14 -7.78 5.45
CA ASN A 6 17.97 -8.66 5.55
C ASN A 6 16.72 -7.94 5.03
N ILE A 7 16.70 -7.68 3.72
CA ILE A 7 15.51 -7.23 2.99
C ILE A 7 14.60 -8.45 2.87
N VAL A 8 13.42 -8.41 3.50
CA VAL A 8 12.46 -9.52 3.44
C VAL A 8 11.68 -9.40 2.13
N SER A 9 11.77 -10.43 1.28
CA SER A 9 10.96 -10.49 0.05
C SER A 9 9.48 -10.71 0.38
N PHE A 10 8.62 -9.94 -0.28
CA PHE A 10 7.20 -10.22 -0.42
C PHE A 10 7.02 -11.12 -1.66
N PRO A 11 6.08 -12.07 -1.72
CA PRO A 11 5.01 -12.36 -0.76
C PRO A 11 5.45 -13.40 0.29
N LEU A 12 5.10 -13.17 1.56
CA LEU A 12 5.13 -14.28 2.51
C LEU A 12 4.07 -15.27 2.08
N THR A 13 4.49 -16.51 1.80
CA THR A 13 3.59 -17.64 1.56
C THR A 13 2.79 -17.90 2.83
N VAL A 14 1.71 -17.15 3.06
CA VAL A 14 0.70 -17.49 4.05
C VAL A 14 -0.04 -18.69 3.46
N ARG A 15 0.37 -19.90 3.86
CA ARG A 15 -0.32 -21.14 3.51
C ARG A 15 -1.82 -20.97 3.83
N GLY A 16 -2.68 -20.94 2.81
CA GLY A 16 -4.12 -21.14 3.05
C GLY A 16 -5.13 -20.47 2.11
N VAL A 17 -4.77 -19.59 1.18
CA VAL A 17 -5.76 -19.01 0.26
C VAL A 17 -5.61 -19.63 -1.13
N PRO A 18 -6.60 -20.36 -1.66
CA PRO A 18 -6.54 -20.89 -3.01
C PRO A 18 -6.46 -19.74 -4.02
N SER A 19 -5.49 -19.85 -4.93
CA SER A 19 -5.34 -18.97 -6.09
C SER A 19 -6.59 -19.13 -6.97
N ARG A 20 -7.47 -18.13 -6.93
CA ARG A 20 -8.57 -18.00 -7.88
C ARG A 20 -7.92 -17.58 -9.20
N ALA A 21 -8.33 -18.18 -10.33
CA ALA A 21 -7.79 -17.82 -11.63
C ALA A 21 -8.03 -16.32 -11.87
N ASP A 22 -6.98 -15.52 -11.73
CA ASP A 22 -7.08 -14.07 -11.86
C ASP A 22 -7.23 -13.72 -13.35
N PRO A 23 -8.17 -12.82 -13.70
CA PRO A 23 -8.15 -12.16 -14.99
C PRO A 23 -6.79 -11.45 -15.18
N ALA A 24 -6.36 -11.24 -16.43
CA ALA A 24 -5.11 -10.57 -16.72
C ALA A 24 -4.96 -9.29 -15.87
N PRO A 25 -3.79 -9.05 -15.24
CA PRO A 25 -3.64 -7.99 -14.26
C PRO A 25 -4.00 -6.64 -14.89
N THR A 26 -5.01 -6.00 -14.33
CA THR A 26 -5.44 -4.67 -14.78
C THR A 26 -4.36 -3.66 -14.37
N ARG A 27 -4.05 -2.69 -15.23
CA ARG A 27 -2.87 -1.83 -15.03
C ARG A 27 -3.03 -0.89 -13.84
N TYR A 28 -4.26 -0.61 -13.44
CA TYR A 28 -4.58 0.22 -12.28
C TYR A 28 -4.50 -0.49 -10.95
N GLU A 29 -4.48 -1.83 -10.92
CA GLU A 29 -4.21 -2.57 -9.70
C GLU A 29 -2.73 -2.51 -9.34
N PHE A 30 -2.44 -2.55 -8.04
CA PHE A 30 -1.06 -2.59 -7.56
C PHE A 30 -0.41 -3.93 -7.94
N THR A 31 0.76 -3.88 -8.56
CA THR A 31 1.57 -5.06 -8.85
C THR A 31 2.11 -5.68 -7.55
N GLU A 32 2.61 -6.91 -7.60
CA GLU A 32 3.26 -7.54 -6.44
C GLU A 32 4.40 -6.69 -5.86
N GLN A 33 5.18 -6.04 -6.73
CA GLN A 33 6.27 -5.15 -6.32
C GLN A 33 5.74 -3.89 -5.63
N GLU A 34 4.65 -3.31 -6.14
CA GLU A 34 4.01 -2.15 -5.52
C GLU A 34 3.37 -2.52 -4.17
N LEU A 35 2.71 -3.68 -4.07
CA LEU A 35 2.17 -4.21 -2.82
C LEU A 35 3.28 -4.45 -1.78
N ALA A 36 4.45 -4.92 -2.21
CA ALA A 36 5.62 -5.08 -1.32
C ALA A 36 6.12 -3.72 -0.79
N ALA A 37 6.19 -2.70 -1.66
CA ALA A 37 6.59 -1.35 -1.25
C ALA A 37 5.55 -0.71 -0.32
N LEU A 38 4.26 -0.87 -0.60
CA LEU A 38 3.17 -0.44 0.27
C LEU A 38 3.18 -1.15 1.62
N CYS A 39 3.50 -2.45 1.67
CA CYS A 39 3.69 -3.21 2.91
C CYS A 39 4.79 -2.60 3.79
N ARG A 40 5.97 -2.32 3.22
CA ARG A 40 7.07 -1.67 3.95
C ARG A 40 6.66 -0.28 4.42
N TRP A 41 5.98 0.48 3.57
CA TRP A 41 5.52 1.82 3.93
C TRP A 41 4.51 1.80 5.09
N PHE A 42 3.46 0.97 5.00
CA PHE A 42 2.50 0.72 6.08
C PHE A 42 3.22 0.33 7.38
N SER A 43 4.15 -0.62 7.28
CA SER A 43 4.88 -1.14 8.45
C SER A 43 5.74 -0.07 9.11
N ALA A 44 6.46 0.74 8.34
CA ALA A 44 7.26 1.85 8.86
C ALA A 44 6.36 2.90 9.53
N MET A 45 5.24 3.23 8.91
CA MET A 45 4.26 4.18 9.46
C MET A 45 3.66 3.67 10.77
N LYS A 46 3.27 2.40 10.83
CA LYS A 46 2.76 1.76 12.04
C LYS A 46 3.81 1.63 13.14
N TYR A 47 5.08 1.42 12.78
CA TYR A 47 6.19 1.42 13.72
C TYR A 47 6.37 2.79 14.38
N ALA A 48 6.35 3.88 13.61
CA ALA A 48 6.45 5.24 14.14
C ALA A 48 5.18 5.69 14.89
N PHE A 49 4.02 5.26 14.40
CA PHE A 49 2.72 5.65 14.90
C PHE A 49 1.84 4.39 15.09
N PRO A 50 1.87 3.76 16.28
CA PRO A 50 1.20 2.47 16.53
C PRO A 50 -0.31 2.43 16.26
N GLY A 51 -0.98 3.59 16.26
CA GLY A 51 -2.40 3.73 15.91
C GLY A 51 -2.70 3.81 14.42
N THR A 52 -1.71 3.63 13.53
CA THR A 52 -1.92 3.66 12.08
C THR A 52 -2.74 2.45 11.63
N GLU A 53 -3.85 2.73 10.95
CA GLU A 53 -4.69 1.77 10.27
C GLU A 53 -4.51 1.92 8.76
N GLY A 54 -4.53 0.81 8.02
CA GLY A 54 -4.47 0.81 6.56
C GLY A 54 -5.82 0.45 5.97
N VAL A 55 -6.19 1.11 4.88
CA VAL A 55 -7.37 0.78 4.07
C VAL A 55 -6.93 0.69 2.62
N MET A 56 -7.42 -0.32 1.91
CA MET A 56 -7.17 -0.50 0.48
C MET A 56 -8.50 -0.58 -0.27
N MET A 57 -8.53 0.01 -1.46
CA MET A 57 -9.63 -0.06 -2.41
C MET A 57 -9.13 -0.41 -3.80
N VAL A 58 -9.94 -1.17 -4.52
CA VAL A 58 -9.85 -1.35 -5.98
C VAL A 58 -11.22 -0.99 -6.56
N ASN A 59 -11.25 -0.07 -7.50
CA ASN A 59 -12.45 0.33 -8.23
C ASN A 59 -12.26 0.01 -9.71
N HIS A 60 -12.92 -1.04 -10.17
CA HIS A 60 -12.87 -1.48 -11.57
C HIS A 60 -13.76 -0.63 -12.49
N GLN A 61 -14.71 0.14 -11.93
CA GLN A 61 -15.56 1.03 -12.71
C GLN A 61 -14.80 2.29 -13.14
N GLU A 62 -14.01 2.83 -12.21
CA GLU A 62 -13.22 4.05 -12.41
C GLU A 62 -11.73 3.74 -12.68
N ASN A 63 -11.38 2.46 -12.88
CA ASN A 63 -10.01 2.00 -13.19
C ASN A 63 -8.93 2.55 -12.24
N TYR A 64 -9.15 2.50 -10.92
CA TYR A 64 -8.13 2.88 -9.95
C TYR A 64 -8.01 1.91 -8.79
N SER A 65 -6.87 1.94 -8.12
CA SER A 65 -6.67 1.38 -6.79
C SER A 65 -6.05 2.43 -5.88
N ALA A 66 -6.31 2.31 -4.58
CA ALA A 66 -5.79 3.26 -3.60
C ALA A 66 -5.50 2.58 -2.28
N VAL A 67 -4.49 3.11 -1.58
CA VAL A 67 -4.14 2.74 -0.21
C VAL A 67 -4.09 4.02 0.61
N GLY A 68 -4.91 4.06 1.66
CA GLY A 68 -4.91 5.12 2.66
C GLY A 68 -4.36 4.61 3.98
N LEU A 69 -3.57 5.44 4.65
CA LEU A 69 -3.15 5.26 6.03
C LEU A 69 -3.83 6.32 6.89
N TYR A 70 -4.47 5.88 7.96
CA TYR A 70 -5.27 6.74 8.83
C TYR A 70 -4.92 6.52 10.30
N ASN A 71 -5.16 7.52 11.14
CA ASN A 71 -5.08 7.37 12.58
C ASN A 71 -6.21 8.12 13.28
N ARG A 72 -7.04 7.40 14.05
CA ARG A 72 -8.14 7.98 14.85
C ARG A 72 -7.67 8.97 15.92
N ALA A 73 -6.43 8.85 16.41
CA ALA A 73 -5.90 9.65 17.50
C ALA A 73 -5.20 10.95 17.04
N GLY A 74 -5.23 11.28 15.74
CA GLY A 74 -4.66 12.54 15.20
C GLY A 74 -3.13 12.65 15.23
N GLY A 75 -2.41 11.62 15.68
CA GLY A 75 -0.95 11.64 15.84
C GLY A 75 -0.13 11.16 14.62
N ALA A 76 -0.77 10.57 13.61
CA ALA A 76 -0.09 10.12 12.38
C ALA A 76 -0.61 10.90 11.16
N PRO A 77 0.19 11.09 10.11
CA PRO A 77 -0.31 11.72 8.90
C PRO A 77 -1.33 10.81 8.21
N ASN A 78 -2.55 11.32 8.10
CA ASN A 78 -3.56 10.76 7.23
C ASN A 78 -3.12 11.00 5.77
N CYS A 79 -2.83 9.94 5.04
CA CYS A 79 -2.26 10.04 3.70
C CYS A 79 -2.75 8.92 2.79
N LEU A 80 -2.82 9.23 1.49
CA LEU A 80 -3.39 8.35 0.48
C LEU A 80 -2.46 8.30 -0.72
N VAL A 81 -2.22 7.09 -1.23
CA VAL A 81 -1.60 6.84 -2.53
C VAL A 81 -2.64 6.19 -3.43
N ALA A 82 -2.84 6.74 -4.62
CA ALA A 82 -3.70 6.16 -5.64
C ALA A 82 -2.92 5.84 -6.91
N LYS A 83 -3.36 4.81 -7.61
CA LYS A 83 -2.93 4.39 -8.95
C LYS A 83 -4.15 4.35 -9.84
N HIS A 84 -4.20 5.17 -10.87
CA HIS A 84 -5.38 5.35 -11.72
C HIS A 84 -4.98 5.21 -13.19
N GLU A 85 -5.73 4.43 -13.95
CA GLU A 85 -5.56 4.29 -15.40
C GLU A 85 -6.57 5.17 -16.15
N VAL A 86 -6.06 6.17 -16.86
CA VAL A 86 -6.86 7.07 -17.71
C VAL A 86 -6.32 7.02 -19.13
N GLY A 87 -7.18 6.71 -20.10
CA GLY A 87 -6.77 6.64 -21.51
C GLY A 87 -5.67 5.61 -21.80
N GLY A 88 -5.60 4.53 -21.01
CA GLY A 88 -4.58 3.48 -21.13
C GLY A 88 -3.22 3.82 -20.50
N ILE A 89 -3.12 4.96 -19.82
CA ILE A 89 -1.92 5.46 -19.14
C ILE A 89 -2.14 5.39 -17.62
N VAL A 90 -1.14 4.86 -16.90
CA VAL A 90 -1.15 4.79 -15.44
C VAL A 90 -0.59 6.07 -14.85
N HIS A 91 -1.31 6.63 -13.89
CA HIS A 91 -0.91 7.78 -13.09
C HIS A 91 -0.90 7.41 -11.62
N PHE A 92 0.10 7.90 -10.89
CA PHE A 92 0.12 7.84 -9.43
C PHE A 92 -0.22 9.20 -8.85
N PHE A 93 -0.97 9.19 -7.76
CA PHE A 93 -1.32 10.37 -6.99
C PHE A 93 -1.03 10.17 -5.52
N TRP A 94 -0.71 11.26 -4.85
CA TRP A 94 -0.55 11.30 -3.41
C TRP A 94 -1.32 12.49 -2.83
N SER A 95 -1.96 12.27 -1.69
CA SER A 95 -2.66 13.30 -0.93
C SER A 95 -2.38 13.12 0.55
N THR A 96 -2.41 14.22 1.29
CA THR A 96 -2.53 14.21 2.75
C THR A 96 -3.90 14.76 3.14
N GLU A 97 -4.23 14.71 4.43
CA GLU A 97 -5.41 15.39 4.95
C GLU A 97 -5.39 16.92 4.74
N PHE A 98 -4.21 17.53 4.71
CA PHE A 98 -4.06 18.99 4.63
C PHE A 98 -3.75 19.49 3.22
N ASP A 99 -3.29 18.62 2.33
CA ASP A 99 -2.87 18.97 0.98
C ASP A 99 -3.74 18.29 -0.07
N PRO A 100 -4.12 18.99 -1.16
CA PRO A 100 -4.86 18.38 -2.26
C PRO A 100 -4.04 17.28 -2.94
N PRO A 101 -4.71 16.33 -3.63
CA PRO A 101 -4.03 15.31 -4.40
C PRO A 101 -3.08 15.93 -5.43
N ARG A 102 -1.84 15.44 -5.48
CA ARG A 102 -0.84 15.80 -6.48
C ARG A 102 -0.36 14.56 -7.24
N PRO A 103 -0.02 14.69 -8.53
CA PRO A 103 0.63 13.60 -9.25
C PRO A 103 2.02 13.32 -8.67
N ILE A 104 2.42 12.04 -8.70
CA ILE A 104 3.76 11.59 -8.35
C ILE A 104 4.33 10.74 -9.49
N SER A 105 5.65 10.74 -9.62
CA SER A 105 6.35 10.02 -10.69
C SER A 105 6.30 8.49 -10.51
N GLY A 106 6.09 8.05 -9.27
CA GLY A 106 5.97 6.65 -8.90
C GLY A 106 5.82 6.49 -7.40
N LEU A 107 5.49 5.27 -6.97
CA LEU A 107 5.24 4.95 -5.56
C LEU A 107 6.43 5.27 -4.64
N SER A 108 7.66 5.00 -5.10
CA SER A 108 8.91 5.21 -4.34
C SER A 108 9.16 6.67 -3.95
N GLU A 109 8.59 7.63 -4.69
CA GLU A 109 8.69 9.06 -4.37
C GLU A 109 8.18 9.33 -2.95
N ILE A 110 7.08 8.68 -2.56
CA ILE A 110 6.44 8.85 -1.25
C ILE A 110 6.91 7.76 -0.28
N THR A 111 6.86 6.49 -0.66
CA THR A 111 7.14 5.38 0.26
C THR A 111 8.54 5.48 0.81
N ASP A 112 9.53 5.74 -0.05
CA ASP A 112 10.92 5.77 0.38
C ASP A 112 11.23 7.07 1.12
N ALA A 113 10.60 8.19 0.75
CA ALA A 113 10.74 9.45 1.48
C ALA A 113 10.25 9.32 2.93
N HIS A 114 9.07 8.73 3.13
CA HIS A 114 8.52 8.47 4.47
C HIS A 114 9.37 7.47 5.25
N ILE A 115 9.78 6.35 4.65
CA ILE A 115 10.65 5.37 5.33
C ILE A 115 11.98 6.02 5.74
N ARG A 116 12.59 6.85 4.88
CA ARG A 116 13.82 7.60 5.21
C ARG A 116 13.61 8.65 6.30
N ALA A 117 12.43 9.26 6.39
CA ALA A 117 12.12 10.22 7.43
C ALA A 117 11.92 9.54 8.80
N ILE A 118 11.20 8.41 8.80
CA ILE A 118 10.95 7.60 10.01
C ILE A 118 12.23 6.96 10.54
N ARG A 119 13.12 6.51 9.65
CA ARG A 119 14.38 5.82 9.96
C ARG A 119 14.15 4.62 10.88
N PRO A 120 13.30 3.64 10.51
CA PRO A 120 13.17 2.44 11.31
C PRO A 120 14.51 1.69 11.34
N PRO A 121 14.76 0.84 12.36
CA PRO A 121 15.99 0.06 12.45
C PRO A 121 16.28 -0.69 11.14
N ARG A 122 17.56 -0.78 10.74
CA ARG A 122 17.97 -1.46 9.50
C ARG A 122 17.48 -2.92 9.42
N ASN A 123 17.29 -3.57 10.56
CA ASN A 123 16.71 -4.90 10.64
C ASN A 123 15.19 -4.83 10.52
N GLU A 124 14.65 -5.21 9.36
CA GLU A 124 13.22 -5.20 9.05
C GLU A 124 12.40 -6.10 10.01
N LYS A 125 13.00 -7.15 10.59
CA LYS A 125 12.28 -8.11 11.46
C LYS A 125 11.57 -7.46 12.65
N GLY A 126 12.07 -6.32 13.14
CA GLY A 126 11.53 -5.64 14.32
C GLY A 126 10.38 -4.68 14.04
N TRP A 127 10.10 -4.35 12.78
CA TRP A 127 9.12 -3.31 12.42
C TRP A 127 8.29 -3.63 11.19
N LEU A 128 8.75 -4.52 10.32
CA LEU A 128 7.95 -5.02 9.21
C LEU A 128 6.75 -5.78 9.77
N ASP A 129 5.54 -5.42 9.34
CA ASP A 129 4.27 -6.04 9.76
C ASP A 129 3.54 -6.64 8.54
N PRO A 130 4.04 -7.77 7.99
CA PRO A 130 3.39 -8.42 6.86
C PRO A 130 1.99 -8.95 7.22
N VAL A 131 1.78 -9.36 8.47
CA VAL A 131 0.50 -9.91 8.93
C VAL A 131 -0.57 -8.83 8.95
N GLY A 132 -0.25 -7.65 9.51
CA GLY A 132 -1.12 -6.49 9.47
C GLY A 132 -1.42 -6.05 8.04
N TRP A 133 -0.39 -5.97 7.18
CA TRP A 133 -0.56 -5.63 5.78
C TRP A 133 -1.47 -6.62 5.03
N MET A 134 -1.30 -7.92 5.25
CA MET A 134 -2.18 -8.93 4.66
C MET A 134 -3.62 -8.79 5.13
N GLY A 135 -3.85 -8.35 6.37
CA GLY A 135 -5.19 -7.98 6.86
C GLY A 135 -5.80 -6.84 6.03
N VAL A 136 -5.03 -5.79 5.74
CA VAL A 136 -5.46 -4.66 4.88
C VAL A 136 -5.78 -5.15 3.47
N TYR A 137 -4.89 -5.95 2.86
CA TYR A 137 -5.08 -6.48 1.52
C TYR A 137 -6.29 -7.42 1.41
N ALA A 138 -6.51 -8.29 2.40
CA ALA A 138 -7.62 -9.23 2.42
C ALA A 138 -8.98 -8.57 2.65
N SER A 139 -9.01 -7.46 3.39
CA SER A 139 -10.22 -6.67 3.68
C SER A 139 -10.48 -5.54 2.68
N ARG A 140 -9.70 -5.47 1.58
CA ARG A 140 -9.82 -4.41 0.59
C ARG A 140 -11.24 -4.31 0.03
N LEU A 141 -11.70 -3.08 -0.15
CA LEU A 141 -12.97 -2.81 -0.81
C LEU A 141 -12.80 -2.99 -2.31
N ILE A 142 -13.63 -3.82 -2.93
CA ILE A 142 -13.63 -4.03 -4.38
C ILE A 142 -14.96 -3.48 -4.92
N ALA A 143 -14.90 -2.33 -5.58
CA ALA A 143 -16.04 -1.77 -6.30
C ALA A 143 -16.07 -2.33 -7.73
N THR A 144 -16.95 -3.30 -7.96
CA THR A 144 -17.32 -3.83 -9.29
C THR A 144 -18.65 -3.25 -9.76
N GLN A 145 -18.97 -3.34 -11.05
CA GLN A 145 -20.30 -2.99 -11.57
C GLN A 145 -21.38 -3.84 -10.87
N LEU A 146 -22.17 -3.22 -9.99
CA LEU A 146 -23.48 -3.61 -9.42
C LEU A 146 -23.57 -4.93 -8.60
N GLN A 147 -24.00 -4.79 -7.33
CA GLN A 147 -25.20 -5.50 -6.88
C GLN A 147 -26.34 -4.49 -6.83
N VAL A 148 -27.21 -4.51 -7.85
CA VAL A 148 -28.57 -3.95 -7.72
C VAL A 148 -29.27 -4.84 -6.69
N VAL A 149 -29.81 -4.25 -5.62
CA VAL A 149 -30.78 -4.90 -4.72
C VAL A 149 -32.18 -4.58 -5.24
#